data_AF-A0A6C8WF09-F1
#
_entry.id   AF-A0A6C8WF09-F1
#
_cell.length_a   1.000
_cell.length_b   1.000
_cell.length_c   1.000
_cell.angle_alpha   90.00
_cell.angle_beta   90.00
_cell.angle_gamma   90.00
#
_symmetry.space_group_name_H-M   'P 1'
#
loop_
_entity.id
_entity.type
_entity.pdbx_description
1 polymer ?
#
loop_
_entity_poly.entity_id
_entity_poly.type
_entity_poly.pdbx_seq_one_letter_code
_entity_poly.pdbx_strand_id
1 'polypeptide(L)'
;REAFSDAKQRYGAPRLTDELRAQGYQFNVKTVAASLRRQGLRAKASRRFRPVSYRKHGLPVSENLLKQDFYASGPNQKWVGDITYLRTGEGWLYLAVVIDLW
;
A
#
# COMPACT_ATOMS: atom_id res chain seq x y z
N ARG A 1 -25.79 8.39 6.30
CA ARG A 1 -25.43 7.87 4.96
C ARG A 1 -24.34 8.71 4.33
N GLU A 2 -24.46 10.04 4.43
CA GLU A 2 -23.49 11.04 3.98
C GLU A 2 -22.04 10.71 4.37
N ALA A 3 -21.71 10.65 5.66
CA ALA A 3 -20.36 10.28 6.13
C ALA A 3 -19.81 8.95 5.55
N PHE A 4 -20.67 7.96 5.26
CA PHE A 4 -20.27 6.72 4.62
C PHE A 4 -19.97 6.88 3.12
N SER A 5 -20.73 7.75 2.45
CA SER A 5 -20.53 8.13 1.05
C SER A 5 -19.26 8.98 0.88
N ASP A 6 -19.03 9.95 1.76
CA ASP A 6 -17.87 10.84 1.74
C ASP A 6 -16.57 10.04 1.94
N ALA A 7 -16.62 9.04 2.83
CA ALA A 7 -15.55 8.06 3.02
C ALA A 7 -15.40 7.06 1.84
N LYS A 8 -16.08 7.28 0.71
CA LYS A 8 -16.09 6.43 -0.49
C LYS A 8 -16.44 4.97 -0.18
N GLN A 9 -17.27 4.77 0.84
CA GLN A 9 -17.70 3.47 1.36
C GLN A 9 -16.54 2.63 1.93
N ARG A 10 -15.38 3.20 2.24
CA ARG A 10 -14.20 2.46 2.75
C ARG A 10 -14.18 2.31 4.26
N TYR A 11 -14.90 3.17 4.97
CA TYR A 11 -14.89 3.20 6.43
C TYR A 11 -15.98 2.30 7.00
N GLY A 12 -15.58 1.41 7.91
CA GLY A 12 -16.49 0.68 8.78
C GLY A 12 -16.88 1.50 10.00
N ALA A 13 -17.64 0.89 10.91
CA ALA A 13 -18.16 1.56 12.10
C ALA A 13 -17.10 2.31 12.93
N PRO A 14 -15.89 1.76 13.21
CA PRO A 14 -14.91 2.47 14.02
C PRO A 14 -14.48 3.82 13.40
N ARG A 15 -14.04 3.80 12.14
CA ARG A 15 -13.58 5.02 11.44
C ARG A 15 -14.70 6.02 11.18
N LEU A 16 -15.93 5.55 10.92
CA LEU A 16 -17.07 6.44 10.82
C LEU A 16 -17.42 7.09 12.15
N THR A 17 -17.25 6.40 13.26
CA THR A 17 -17.44 7.01 14.59
C THR A 17 -16.43 8.13 14.82
N ASP A 18 -15.17 7.96 14.44
CA ASP A 18 -14.15 9.00 14.54
C ASP A 18 -14.47 10.20 13.65
N GLU A 19 -14.90 9.96 12.40
CA GLU A 19 -15.32 11.01 11.45
C GLU A 19 -16.52 11.80 11.97
N LEU A 20 -17.55 11.09 12.46
CA LEU A 20 -18.74 11.72 13.04
C LEU A 20 -18.39 12.54 14.28
N ARG A 21 -17.44 12.07 15.09
CA ARG A 21 -16.94 12.81 16.25
C ARG A 21 -16.21 14.08 15.85
N ALA A 22 -15.39 14.04 14.79
CA ALA A 22 -14.73 15.22 14.25
C ALA A 22 -15.73 16.28 13.73
N GLN A 23 -16.90 15.82 13.26
CA GLN A 23 -18.03 16.68 12.85
C GLN A 23 -18.91 17.13 14.03
N GLY A 24 -18.55 16.83 15.27
CA GLY A 24 -19.27 17.23 16.48
C GLY A 24 -20.38 16.27 16.94
N TYR A 25 -20.58 15.15 16.26
CA TYR A 25 -21.57 14.15 16.64
C TYR A 25 -21.01 13.10 17.61
N GLN A 26 -21.67 12.90 18.74
CA GLN A 26 -21.25 11.88 19.72
C GLN A 26 -22.10 10.61 19.61
N PHE A 27 -21.63 9.67 18.80
CA PHE A 27 -22.20 8.32 18.73
C PHE A 27 -21.19 7.29 19.23
N ASN A 28 -21.69 6.22 19.85
CA ASN A 28 -20.85 5.05 20.14
C ASN A 28 -20.71 4.17 18.88
N VAL A 29 -19.65 3.36 18.82
CA VAL A 29 -19.36 2.48 17.68
C VAL A 29 -20.48 1.46 17.44
N LYS A 30 -21.14 0.96 18.49
CA LYS A 30 -22.23 -0.02 18.39
C LYS A 30 -23.46 0.57 17.69
N THR A 31 -23.78 1.83 17.97
CA THR A 31 -24.88 2.59 17.36
C THR A 31 -24.60 2.80 15.88
N VAL A 32 -23.38 3.21 15.54
CA VAL A 32 -22.97 3.36 14.13
C VAL A 32 -23.01 2.01 13.41
N ALA A 33 -22.51 0.94 14.02
CA ALA A 33 -22.56 -0.41 13.46
C ALA A 33 -24.00 -0.92 13.27
N ALA A 34 -24.88 -0.71 14.23
CA ALA A 34 -26.29 -1.05 14.12
C ALA A 34 -26.98 -0.25 13.00
N SER A 35 -26.66 1.04 12.87
CA SER A 35 -27.16 1.90 11.81
C SER A 35 -26.71 1.42 10.43
N LEU A 36 -25.42 1.09 10.26
CA LEU A 36 -24.90 0.51 9.01
C LEU A 36 -25.62 -0.80 8.65
N ARG A 37 -25.82 -1.70 9.63
CA ARG A 37 -26.54 -2.97 9.43
C ARG A 37 -27.99 -2.75 9.00
N ARG A 38 -28.74 -1.89 9.70
CA ARG A 38 -30.13 -1.56 9.35
C ARG A 38 -30.27 -1.01 7.94
N GLN A 39 -29.26 -0.31 7.45
CA GLN A 39 -29.24 0.29 6.12
C GLN A 39 -28.62 -0.60 5.04
N GLY A 40 -28.14 -1.80 5.38
CA GLY A 40 -27.45 -2.69 4.44
C GLY A 40 -26.08 -2.19 3.98
N LEU A 41 -25.48 -1.23 4.69
CA LEU A 41 -24.20 -0.62 4.32
C LEU A 41 -23.03 -1.44 4.83
N ARG A 42 -22.10 -1.79 3.94
CA ARG A 42 -20.87 -2.53 4.27
C ARG A 42 -19.66 -1.85 3.67
N ALA A 43 -18.60 -1.69 4.46
CA ALA A 43 -17.37 -1.11 3.99
C ALA A 43 -16.74 -1.94 2.86
N LYS A 44 -16.28 -1.29 1.81
CA LYS A 44 -15.50 -1.89 0.73
C LYS A 44 -14.19 -2.42 1.29
N ALA A 45 -13.96 -3.71 1.12
CA ALA A 45 -12.65 -4.30 1.38
C ALA A 45 -11.61 -3.64 0.47
N SER A 46 -10.39 -3.43 0.98
CA SER A 46 -9.27 -3.05 0.11
C SER A 46 -9.05 -4.17 -0.90
N ARG A 47 -8.76 -3.80 -2.16
CA ARG A 47 -8.38 -4.78 -3.17
C ARG A 47 -7.13 -5.50 -2.67
N ARG A 48 -7.19 -6.83 -2.53
CA ARG A 48 -6.01 -7.63 -2.17
C ARG A 48 -4.89 -7.31 -3.16
N PHE A 49 -3.72 -6.95 -2.63
CA PHE A 49 -2.54 -6.74 -3.45
C PHE A 49 -2.26 -8.02 -4.25
N ARG A 50 -2.13 -7.89 -5.56
CA ARG A 50 -1.69 -8.96 -6.46
C ARG A 50 -0.38 -8.50 -7.07
N PRO A 51 0.75 -9.19 -6.83
CA PRO A 51 1.99 -8.93 -7.54
C PRO A 51 1.73 -9.01 -9.04
N VAL A 52 2.30 -8.09 -9.81
CA VAL A 52 2.31 -8.22 -11.27
C VAL A 52 3.18 -9.43 -11.58
N SER A 53 2.56 -10.53 -11.99
CA SER A 53 3.31 -11.71 -12.44
C SER A 53 4.10 -11.35 -13.69
N TYR A 54 5.40 -11.56 -13.67
CA TYR A 54 6.28 -11.46 -14.84
C TYR A 54 5.63 -12.22 -16.01
N ARG A 55 5.32 -11.51 -17.10
CA ARG A 55 4.85 -12.15 -18.33
C ARG A 55 6.08 -12.73 -19.03
N LYS A 56 6.10 -14.03 -19.28
CA LYS A 56 7.13 -14.65 -20.13
C LYS A 56 7.15 -13.90 -21.48
N HIS A 57 8.29 -13.32 -21.82
CA HIS A 57 8.52 -12.69 -23.11
C HIS A 57 9.56 -13.50 -23.90
N GLY A 58 9.51 -13.42 -25.23
CA GLY A 58 10.48 -14.09 -26.11
C GLY A 58 11.81 -13.35 -26.25
N LEU A 59 11.98 -12.19 -25.59
CA LEU A 59 13.25 -11.45 -25.60
C LEU A 59 14.31 -12.19 -24.79
N PRO A 60 15.59 -12.10 -25.17
CA PRO A 60 16.70 -12.64 -24.39
C PRO A 60 16.63 -12.18 -22.93
N VAL A 61 16.77 -13.13 -22.01
CA VAL A 61 16.83 -12.88 -20.57
C VAL A 61 18.25 -13.19 -20.12
N SER A 62 18.93 -12.23 -19.52
CA SER A 62 20.24 -12.46 -18.89
C SER A 62 20.10 -13.44 -17.73
N GLU A 63 21.07 -14.33 -17.55
CA GLU A 63 21.08 -15.20 -16.38
C GLU A 63 21.15 -14.38 -15.09
N ASN A 64 20.31 -14.73 -14.11
CA ASN A 64 20.46 -14.22 -12.76
C ASN A 64 21.68 -14.88 -12.11
N LEU A 65 22.85 -14.23 -12.23
CA LEU A 65 24.11 -14.70 -11.66
C LEU A 65 24.13 -14.60 -10.12
N LEU A 66 23.39 -13.64 -9.55
CA LEU A 66 23.40 -13.38 -8.11
C LEU A 66 22.69 -14.51 -7.33
N LYS A 67 21.60 -15.06 -7.87
CA LYS A 67 20.82 -16.16 -7.25
C LYS A 67 20.52 -15.96 -5.75
N GLN A 68 20.35 -14.70 -5.32
CA GLN A 68 20.17 -14.28 -3.93
C GLN A 68 21.34 -14.63 -2.97
N ASP A 69 22.51 -14.94 -3.51
CA ASP A 69 23.74 -15.03 -2.72
C ASP A 69 24.33 -13.63 -2.53
N PHE A 70 24.04 -13.04 -1.36
CA PHE A 70 24.49 -11.70 -0.99
C PHE A 70 25.88 -11.65 -0.35
N TYR A 71 26.54 -12.79 -0.13
CA TYR A 71 27.88 -12.80 0.45
C TYR A 71 28.91 -12.29 -0.55
N ALA A 72 29.72 -11.29 -0.15
CA ALA A 72 30.88 -10.80 -0.90
C ALA A 72 32.15 -10.96 -0.06
N SER A 73 33.22 -11.51 -0.65
CA SER A 73 34.50 -11.72 0.04
C SER A 73 35.43 -10.50 -0.04
N GLY A 74 35.06 -9.50 -0.85
CA GLY A 74 35.82 -8.27 -1.07
C GLY A 74 34.96 -7.22 -1.76
N PRO A 75 35.39 -5.95 -1.75
CA PRO A 75 34.68 -4.86 -2.41
C PRO A 75 34.60 -5.07 -3.93
N ASN A 76 33.60 -4.46 -4.57
CA ASN A 76 33.36 -4.47 -6.02
C ASN A 76 33.08 -5.85 -6.63
N GLN A 77 32.61 -6.82 -5.84
CA GLN A 77 32.26 -8.15 -6.34
C GLN A 77 30.77 -8.29 -6.69
N LYS A 78 29.91 -7.70 -5.87
CA LYS A 78 28.46 -7.77 -6.04
C LYS A 78 27.85 -6.45 -5.57
N TRP A 79 27.03 -5.83 -6.41
CA TRP A 79 26.30 -4.61 -6.09
C TRP A 79 24.81 -4.87 -6.14
N VAL A 80 24.06 -4.25 -5.23
CA VAL A 80 22.61 -4.25 -5.25
C VAL A 80 22.12 -2.83 -5.44
N GLY A 81 21.00 -2.69 -6.14
CA GLY A 81 20.34 -1.42 -6.27
C GLY A 81 18.84 -1.56 -6.11
N ASP A 82 18.22 -0.47 -5.67
CA ASP A 82 16.77 -0.34 -5.59
C ASP A 82 16.35 1.03 -6.10
N ILE A 83 15.11 1.11 -6.59
CA ILE A 83 14.49 2.37 -7.01
C ILE A 83 13.20 2.54 -6.22
N THR A 84 13.09 3.67 -5.53
CA THR A 84 11.88 4.05 -4.81
C THR A 84 11.32 5.38 -5.29
N TYR A 85 10.03 5.59 -5.05
CA TYR A 85 9.28 6.76 -5.49
C TYR A 85 8.89 7.60 -4.29
N LEU A 86 9.37 8.84 -4.24
CA LEU A 86 9.13 9.77 -3.16
C LEU A 86 8.11 10.82 -3.61
N ARG A 87 6.98 10.90 -2.91
CA ARG A 87 5.97 11.94 -3.15
C ARG A 87 6.38 13.21 -2.40
N THR A 88 6.58 14.31 -3.12
CA THR A 88 6.89 15.63 -2.55
C THR A 88 5.79 16.65 -2.86
N GLY A 89 5.89 17.87 -2.31
CA GLY A 89 4.96 18.96 -2.65
C GLY A 89 5.02 19.37 -4.13
N GLU A 90 6.18 19.20 -4.77
CA GLU A 90 6.44 19.61 -6.15
C GLU A 90 6.17 18.50 -7.17
N GLY A 91 6.02 17.24 -6.73
CA GLY A 91 5.77 16.14 -7.66
C GLY A 91 6.20 14.78 -7.13
N TRP A 92 6.58 13.90 -8.05
CA TRP A 92 7.20 12.62 -7.75
C TRP A 92 8.69 12.71 -8.03
N LEU A 93 9.50 12.30 -7.05
CA LEU A 93 10.93 12.10 -7.22
C LEU A 93 11.22 10.59 -7.26
N TYR A 94 12.24 10.23 -8.03
CA TYR A 94 12.70 8.85 -8.22
C TYR A 94 14.08 8.75 -7.60
N LEU A 95 14.21 7.98 -6.52
CA LEU A 95 15.47 7.78 -5.83
C LEU A 95 16.02 6.41 -6.23
N ALA A 96 17.20 6.41 -6.85
CA ALA A 96 17.96 5.21 -7.14
C ALA A 96 19.14 5.11 -6.16
N VAL A 97 19.32 3.93 -5.56
CA VAL A 97 20.43 3.63 -4.66
C VAL A 97 21.20 2.45 -5.24
N VAL A 98 22.54 2.50 -5.12
CA VAL A 98 23.44 1.39 -5.43
C VAL A 98 24.36 1.20 -4.24
N ILE A 99 24.46 -0.03 -3.75
CA ILE A 99 25.25 -0.42 -2.57
C ILE A 99 26.17 -1.57 -2.96
N ASP A 100 27.42 -1.47 -2.53
CA ASP A 100 28.35 -2.60 -2.55
C ASP A 100 28.01 -3.58 -1.43
N LEU A 101 27.99 -4.89 -1.72
CA LEU A 101 27.62 -5.92 -0.75
C LEU A 101 28.75 -6.34 0.21
N TRP A 102 29.94 -5.75 0.09
CA TRP A 102 31.05 -5.97 1.03
C TRP A 102 30.92 -5.18 2.34
#